data_AF-A0A9D1JUW3-F1
#
_entry.id   AF-A0A9D1JUW3-F1
#
_cell.length_a   1.000
_cell.length_b   1.000
_cell.length_c   1.000
_cell.angle_alpha   90.00
_cell.angle_beta   90.00
_cell.angle_gamma   90.00
#
_symmetry.space_group_name_H-M   'P 1'
#
loop_
_entity.id
_entity.type
_entity.pdbx_description
1 polymer ?
#
loop_
_entity_poly.entity_id
_entity_poly.type
_entity_poly.pdbx_seq_one_letter_code
_entity_poly.pdbx_strand_id
1 'polypeptide(L)' 'MRWIEAAFRAGPGRLDELGDRLTDLGAEGLVIEDEADFRRFLEQNRQYWDYVDEELEDRYAGVSRVKVYV' A
#
# COMPACT_ATOMS: atom_id res chain seq x y z
N MET A 1 22.91 -9.66 5.30
CA MET A 1 21.58 -10.25 5.51
C MET A 1 20.80 -10.14 4.21
N ARG A 2 20.05 -11.18 3.81
CA ARG A 2 19.27 -11.22 2.57
C ARG A 2 17.81 -11.20 2.97
N TRP A 3 17.11 -10.15 2.59
CA TRP A 3 15.71 -9.90 2.89
C TRP A 3 14.90 -10.30 1.66
N ILE A 4 13.73 -10.89 1.89
CA ILE A 4 12.76 -11.26 0.87
C ILE A 4 11.67 -10.18 0.89
N GLU A 5 11.52 -9.47 -0.24
CA GLU A 5 10.35 -8.63 -0.48
C GLU A 5 9.31 -9.43 -1.25
N ALA A 6 8.09 -9.50 -0.72
CA ALA A 6 6.95 -10.11 -1.39
C ALA A 6 5.77 -9.15 -1.42
N ALA A 7 5.06 -9.06 -2.55
CA ALA A 7 3.91 -8.19 -2.72
C ALA A 7 2.66 -8.99 -3.08
N PHE A 8 1.63 -8.91 -2.25
CA PHE A 8 0.38 -9.66 -2.40
C PHE A 8 -0.78 -8.71 -2.69
N ARG A 9 -1.51 -8.94 -3.78
CA ARG A 9 -2.71 -8.15 -4.11
C ARG A 9 -3.93 -8.71 -3.41
N ALA A 10 -4.80 -7.84 -2.91
CA ALA A 10 -6.09 -8.21 -2.37
C ALA A 10 -7.19 -7.29 -2.89
N GLY A 11 -8.45 -7.72 -2.75
CA GLY A 11 -9.59 -6.85 -3.02
C GLY A 11 -9.73 -5.74 -1.97
N PRO A 12 -10.51 -4.68 -2.26
CA PRO A 12 -10.71 -3.56 -1.35
C PRO A 12 -11.21 -4.02 0.02
N GLY A 13 -10.64 -3.46 1.10
CA GLY A 13 -11.00 -3.80 2.48
C GLY A 13 -10.56 -5.19 2.96
N ARG A 14 -9.73 -5.92 2.18
CA ARG A 14 -9.14 -7.21 2.58
C ARG A 14 -7.64 -7.13 2.86
N LEU A 15 -7.05 -5.95 2.72
CA LEU A 15 -5.61 -5.75 2.91
C LEU A 15 -5.22 -5.88 4.39
N ASP A 16 -6.03 -5.37 5.32
CA ASP A 16 -5.80 -5.51 6.76
C ASP A 16 -5.85 -6.99 7.19
N GLU A 17 -6.89 -7.72 6.78
CA GLU A 17 -7.01 -9.18 7.05
C GLU A 17 -5.81 -9.95 6.51
N LEU A 18 -5.31 -9.58 5.33
CA LEU A 18 -4.13 -10.19 4.73
C LEU A 18 -2.85 -9.83 5.51
N GLY A 19 -2.71 -8.58 5.95
CA GLY A 19 -1.60 -8.13 6.79
C GLY A 19 -1.55 -8.86 8.13
N ASP A 20 -2.70 -9.02 8.79
CA ASP A 20 -2.82 -9.77 10.05
C ASP A 20 -2.33 -11.21 9.88
N ARG A 21 -2.83 -11.91 8.83
CA ARG A 21 -2.40 -13.28 8.53
C ARG A 21 -0.91 -13.37 8.22
N LEU A 22 -0.34 -12.40 7.51
CA LEU A 22 1.09 -12.40 7.18
C LEU A 22 1.94 -12.16 8.43
N THR A 23 1.47 -11.34 9.36
CA THR A 23 2.10 -11.13 10.67
C THR A 23 2.08 -12.41 11.49
N ASP A 24 0.94 -13.11 11.54
CA ASP A 24 0.82 -14.43 12.21
C ASP A 24 1.76 -15.49 11.61
N LEU A 25 2.07 -15.38 10.32
CA LEU A 25 3.01 -16.25 9.61
C LEU A 25 4.49 -15.88 9.83
N GLY A 26 4.78 -14.83 10.60
CA GLY A 26 6.13 -14.41 10.96
C GLY A 26 6.73 -13.30 10.10
N ALA A 27 5.90 -12.53 9.39
CA ALA A 27 6.36 -11.29 8.76
C ALA A 27 6.85 -10.30 9.83
N GLU A 28 8.12 -9.90 9.77
CA GLU A 28 8.71 -8.95 10.72
C GLU A 28 8.40 -7.49 10.34
N GLY A 29 8.11 -7.22 9.07
CA GLY A 29 7.69 -5.91 8.59
C GLY A 29 6.68 -6.01 7.46
N LEU A 30 5.64 -5.19 7.51
CA LEU A 30 4.61 -5.10 6.48
C LEU A 30 4.29 -3.64 6.14
N VAL A 31 3.99 -3.40 4.87
CA VAL A 31 3.52 -2.12 4.34
C VAL A 31 2.24 -2.38 3.55
N ILE A 32 1.15 -1.75 3.97
CA ILE A 32 -0.13 -1.82 3.28
C ILE A 32 -0.22 -0.63 2.33
N GLU A 33 -0.44 -0.89 1.04
CA GLU A 33 -0.69 0.12 0.02
C GLU A 33 -2.14 -0.06 -0.46
N ASP A 34 -3.05 0.83 -0.01
CA ASP A 34 -4.45 0.89 -0.42
C ASP A 34 -4.69 2.14 -1.30
N GLU A 35 -5.31 1.94 -2.46
CA GLU A 35 -5.59 3.00 -3.43
C GLU A 35 -6.59 4.03 -2.89
N ALA A 36 -7.62 3.59 -2.16
CA ALA A 36 -8.65 4.48 -1.63
C ALA A 36 -8.06 5.38 -0.53
N ASP A 37 -7.23 4.82 0.35
CA ASP A 37 -6.51 5.59 1.35
C ASP A 37 -5.51 6.56 0.72
N PHE A 38 -4.81 6.12 -0.32
CA PHE A 38 -3.88 6.95 -1.07
C PHE A 38 -4.59 8.14 -1.74
N ARG A 39 -5.71 7.92 -2.42
CA ARG A 39 -6.51 9.01 -3.01
C ARG A 39 -7.03 9.98 -1.95
N ARG A 40 -7.50 9.47 -0.81
CA ARG A 40 -7.94 10.30 0.31
C ARG A 40 -6.79 11.15 0.89
N PHE A 41 -5.56 10.61 0.89
CA PHE A 41 -4.38 11.36 1.29
C PHE A 41 -4.08 12.51 0.31
N LEU A 42 -4.14 12.25 -1.00
CA LEU A 42 -3.94 13.28 -2.02
C LEU A 42 -4.99 14.39 -1.91
N GLU A 43 -6.28 14.05 -1.81
CA GLU A 43 -7.36 15.05 -1.68
C GLU A 43 -7.18 15.97 -0.48
N GLN A 44 -6.74 15.43 0.67
CA GLN A 44 -6.50 16.23 1.88
C GLN A 44 -5.25 17.12 1.76
N ASN A 45 -4.27 16.74 0.94
CA ASN A 45 -3.00 17.45 0.81
C ASN A 45 -2.86 18.22 -0.51
N ARG A 46 -3.87 18.20 -1.37
CA ARG A 46 -3.90 18.79 -2.73
C ARG A 46 -3.43 20.25 -2.78
N GLN A 47 -3.65 21.00 -1.70
CA GLN A 47 -3.18 22.38 -1.58
C GLN A 47 -1.65 22.54 -1.71
N TYR A 48 -0.88 21.48 -1.51
CA TYR A 48 0.59 21.53 -1.53
C TYR A 48 1.22 20.82 -2.74
N TRP A 49 0.44 20.20 -3.65
CA TRP A 49 0.94 19.20 -4.62
C TRP A 49 0.33 19.27 -6.04
N ASP A 50 0.23 20.44 -6.68
CA ASP A 50 -0.42 20.57 -8.01
C ASP A 50 0.14 19.68 -9.15
N TYR A 51 1.45 19.39 -9.21
CA TYR A 51 2.07 18.60 -10.31
C TYR A 51 2.50 17.19 -9.94
N VAL A 52 2.67 16.90 -8.64
CA VAL A 52 3.14 15.59 -8.18
C VAL A 52 1.96 14.65 -7.97
N ASP A 53 0.77 15.18 -7.68
CA ASP A 53 -0.44 14.37 -7.47
C ASP A 53 -0.82 13.57 -8.72
N GLU A 54 -0.77 14.13 -9.93
CA GLU A 54 -1.25 13.47 -11.16
C GLU A 54 -0.34 12.29 -11.59
N GLU A 55 0.99 12.47 -11.61
CA GLU A 55 1.94 11.39 -11.92
C GLU A 55 1.94 10.30 -10.82
N LEU A 56 1.77 10.71 -9.56
CA LEU A 56 1.72 9.78 -8.44
C LEU A 56 0.39 9.03 -8.40
N GLU A 57 -0.73 9.66 -8.75
CA GLU A 57 -2.05 9.03 -8.89
C GLU A 57 -2.01 7.96 -9.98
N ASP A 58 -1.45 8.26 -11.17
CA ASP A 58 -1.29 7.29 -12.25
C ASP A 58 -0.45 6.08 -11.84
N ARG A 59 0.58 6.29 -11.01
CA ARG A 59 1.46 5.22 -10.53
C ARG A 59 0.80 4.32 -9.48
N TYR A 60 -0.12 4.86 -8.69
CA TYR A 60 -0.86 4.13 -7.65
C TYR A 60 -2.26 3.71 -8.09
N ALA A 61 -2.70 4.08 -9.29
CA ALA A 61 -3.95 3.64 -9.87
C ALA A 61 -4.02 2.09 -9.96
N GLY A 62 -5.07 1.52 -9.38
CA GLY A 62 -5.28 0.08 -9.28
C GLY A 62 -4.29 -0.66 -8.35
N VAL A 63 -3.53 0.05 -7.52
CA VAL A 63 -2.61 -0.55 -6.54
C VAL A 63 -3.32 -0.77 -5.21
N SER A 64 -3.64 -2.03 -4.92
CA SER A 64 -4.13 -2.49 -3.61
C SER A 64 -3.36 -3.75 -3.23
N ARG A 65 -2.32 -3.60 -2.40
CA ARG A 65 -1.39 -4.69 -2.07
C ARG A 65 -0.72 -4.54 -0.70
N VAL A 66 -0.32 -5.67 -0.14
CA VAL A 66 0.54 -5.75 1.05
C VAL A 66 1.95 -6.13 0.61
N LYS A 67 2.95 -5.31 0.96
CA LYS A 67 4.37 -5.63 0.85
C LYS A 67 4.86 -6.17 2.18
N VAL A 68 5.62 -7.25 2.14
CA VAL A 68 6.19 -7.90 3.32
C VAL A 68 7.71 -7.97 3.19
N TYR A 69 8.37 -7.76 4.32
CA TYR A 69 9.80 -7.91 4.52
C TYR A 69 10.05 -9.05 5.51
N VAL A 70 10.77 -10.07 5.05
CA VAL A 70 11.17 -11.26 5.83
C VAL A 70 12.67 -11.50 5.69
#